data_AF-M1YZL9-F1
#
_entry.id   AF-M1YZL9-F1
#
_cell.length_a   1.000
_cell.length_b   1.000
_cell.length_c   1.000
_cell.angle_alpha   90.00
_cell.angle_beta   90.00
_cell.angle_gamma   90.00
#
_symmetry.space_group_name_H-M   'P 1'
#
loop_
_entity.id
_entity.type
_entity.pdbx_description
1 polymer ?
#
loop_
_entity_poly.entity_id
_entity_poly.type
_entity_poly.pdbx_seq_one_letter_code
_entity_poly.pdbx_strand_id
1 'polypeptide(L)'
;MDDFENLSDIEFEGPKEIFIEVPCKPPSITSQGKRKKVREIIKELIRKYDFTFTGDVKIEIDWFVDEQSRYESDHTPDIDNTTKPILDALCGKDGILIDDCQVQSVSSIWLDRYKRDENFSIRIKPHFYWEKFIKNGLVFIEYSKGLCFPFNFNGVPNEMQLLVIDKFDEMISARKKWMEMGVDYYVASREMPSQRAFHISKIKDFQVEDYKSFRKSLKKNG
;
A
#
# COMPACT_ATOMS: atom_id res chain seq x y z
N MET A 1 33.54 -13.55 9.96
CA MET A 1 33.13 -12.14 9.90
C MET A 1 33.26 -11.71 8.44
N ASP A 2 32.65 -12.47 7.52
CA ASP A 2 32.88 -12.37 6.05
C ASP A 2 31.58 -12.47 5.23
N ASP A 3 30.39 -12.48 5.85
CA ASP A 3 29.11 -12.65 5.11
C ASP A 3 28.31 -11.35 4.92
N PHE A 4 28.95 -10.18 5.04
CA PHE A 4 28.29 -8.87 4.95
C PHE A 4 28.52 -8.14 3.62
N GLU A 5 29.30 -8.69 2.69
CA GLU A 5 29.71 -7.99 1.45
C GLU A 5 28.59 -7.80 0.42
N ASN A 6 27.41 -8.39 0.57
CA ASN A 6 26.31 -8.30 -0.41
C ASN A 6 25.00 -7.67 0.12
N LEU A 7 25.05 -6.88 1.21
CA LEU A 7 23.84 -6.13 1.64
C LEU A 7 23.53 -4.92 0.74
N SER A 8 24.48 -4.47 -0.10
CA SER A 8 24.28 -3.38 -1.06
C SER A 8 23.35 -3.76 -2.23
N ASP A 9 23.16 -5.05 -2.49
CA ASP A 9 22.25 -5.54 -3.53
C ASP A 9 20.78 -5.59 -3.07
N ILE A 10 20.50 -5.14 -1.83
CA ILE A 10 19.15 -5.00 -1.27
C ILE A 10 18.54 -3.62 -1.63
N GLU A 11 19.20 -2.80 -2.44
CA GLU A 11 18.58 -1.58 -2.98
C GLU A 11 17.59 -1.93 -4.10
N PHE A 12 16.31 -1.86 -3.78
CA PHE A 12 15.24 -2.03 -4.76
C PHE A 12 15.09 -0.77 -5.64
N GLU A 13 15.72 -0.75 -6.82
CA GLU A 13 15.56 0.26 -7.88
C GLU A 13 14.21 0.16 -8.63
N GLY A 14 13.09 0.08 -7.91
CA GLY A 14 11.76 0.25 -8.50
C GLY A 14 11.46 1.71 -8.91
N PRO A 15 10.45 1.94 -9.75
CA PRO A 15 10.09 3.28 -10.22
C PRO A 15 9.68 4.21 -9.07
N LYS A 16 9.98 5.51 -9.22
CA LYS A 16 9.62 6.54 -8.24
C LYS A 16 8.12 6.85 -8.21
N GLU A 17 7.44 6.66 -9.33
CA GLU A 17 5.99 6.77 -9.48
C GLU A 17 5.51 5.72 -10.48
N ILE A 18 4.23 5.35 -10.40
CA ILE A 18 3.62 4.41 -11.35
C ILE A 18 2.60 5.16 -12.19
N PHE A 19 2.62 4.90 -13.50
CA PHE A 19 1.62 5.36 -14.45
C PHE A 19 1.06 4.16 -15.20
N ILE A 20 -0.25 4.04 -15.24
CA ILE A 20 -0.96 3.03 -16.02
C ILE A 20 -2.11 3.68 -16.79
N GLU A 21 -2.27 3.25 -18.04
CA GLU A 21 -3.44 3.57 -18.86
C GLU A 21 -4.38 2.37 -18.85
N VAL A 22 -5.64 2.62 -18.55
CA VAL A 22 -6.68 1.59 -18.48
C VAL A 22 -7.58 1.73 -19.70
N PRO A 23 -7.54 0.77 -20.65
CA PRO A 23 -8.19 0.88 -21.96
C PRO A 23 -9.68 0.55 -21.90
N CYS A 24 -10.39 1.13 -20.92
CA CYS A 24 -11.83 1.02 -20.79
C CYS A 24 -12.37 2.21 -19.98
N LYS A 25 -13.68 2.44 -20.03
CA LYS A 25 -14.30 3.42 -19.14
C LYS A 25 -14.12 3.07 -17.65
N PRO A 26 -14.04 4.08 -16.77
CA PRO A 26 -14.05 3.86 -15.32
C PRO A 26 -15.30 3.09 -14.86
N PRO A 27 -15.17 2.28 -13.80
CA PRO A 27 -16.28 1.51 -13.27
C PRO A 27 -17.12 2.40 -12.34
N SER A 28 -18.44 2.42 -12.53
CA SER A 28 -19.35 3.04 -11.54
C SER A 28 -19.58 2.14 -10.34
N ILE A 29 -19.71 2.72 -9.15
CA ILE A 29 -20.01 2.03 -7.89
C ILE A 29 -21.30 1.19 -7.96
N THR A 30 -22.27 1.59 -8.79
CA THR A 30 -23.57 0.92 -8.91
C THR A 30 -23.52 -0.35 -9.76
N SER A 31 -22.46 -0.56 -10.56
CA SER A 31 -22.39 -1.68 -11.51
C SER A 31 -21.38 -2.74 -11.10
N GLN A 32 -21.82 -3.74 -10.32
CA GLN A 32 -20.96 -4.80 -9.78
C GLN A 32 -20.19 -5.57 -10.88
N GLY A 33 -20.84 -5.94 -11.98
CA GLY A 33 -20.20 -6.66 -13.08
C GLY A 33 -19.10 -5.84 -13.77
N LYS A 34 -19.33 -4.54 -13.99
CA LYS A 34 -18.32 -3.64 -14.57
C LYS A 34 -17.15 -3.42 -13.62
N ARG A 35 -17.42 -3.22 -12.32
CA ARG A 35 -16.38 -3.09 -11.28
C ARG A 35 -15.42 -4.27 -11.28
N LYS A 36 -15.93 -5.50 -11.34
CA LYS A 36 -15.09 -6.70 -11.36
C LYS A 36 -14.16 -6.71 -12.58
N LYS A 37 -14.70 -6.45 -13.77
CA LYS A 37 -13.91 -6.40 -15.02
C LYS A 37 -12.80 -5.35 -14.96
N VAL A 38 -13.12 -4.13 -14.54
CA VAL A 38 -12.12 -3.05 -14.46
C VAL A 38 -11.08 -3.36 -13.39
N ARG A 39 -11.48 -3.95 -12.25
CA ARG A 39 -10.54 -4.43 -11.23
C ARG A 39 -9.56 -5.44 -11.81
N GLU A 40 -10.04 -6.42 -12.57
CA GLU A 40 -9.18 -7.43 -13.23
C GLU A 40 -8.20 -6.78 -14.22
N ILE A 41 -8.64 -5.81 -15.02
CA ILE A 41 -7.77 -5.06 -15.94
C ILE A 41 -6.67 -4.31 -15.17
N ILE A 42 -7.05 -3.55 -14.13
CA ILE A 42 -6.08 -2.82 -13.29
C ILE A 42 -5.09 -3.79 -12.64
N LYS A 43 -5.57 -4.92 -12.10
CA LYS A 43 -4.72 -5.95 -11.48
C LYS A 43 -3.70 -6.51 -12.47
N GLU A 44 -4.10 -6.78 -13.70
CA GLU A 44 -3.18 -7.28 -14.74
C GLU A 44 -2.13 -6.22 -15.10
N LEU A 45 -2.53 -4.95 -15.25
CA LEU A 45 -1.61 -3.85 -15.56
C LEU A 45 -0.54 -3.62 -14.48
N ILE A 46 -0.90 -3.80 -13.20
CA ILE A 46 0.03 -3.64 -12.07
C ILE A 46 0.77 -4.93 -11.70
N ARG A 47 0.43 -6.07 -12.31
CA ARG A 47 1.03 -7.38 -11.99
C ARG A 47 2.53 -7.42 -12.27
N LYS A 48 3.00 -6.63 -13.24
CA LYS A 48 4.43 -6.48 -13.57
C LYS A 48 5.27 -5.90 -12.42
N TYR A 49 4.65 -5.33 -11.39
CA TYR A 49 5.33 -4.83 -10.20
C TYR A 49 5.33 -5.90 -9.11
N ASP A 50 6.52 -6.38 -8.78
CA ASP A 50 6.81 -7.35 -7.72
C ASP A 50 6.80 -6.73 -6.31
N PHE A 51 6.64 -5.41 -6.22
CA PHE A 51 6.58 -4.65 -4.97
C PHE A 51 5.20 -4.04 -4.72
N THR A 52 5.00 -3.56 -3.50
CA THR A 52 3.86 -2.74 -3.07
C THR A 52 4.37 -1.55 -2.26
N PHE A 53 3.70 -0.41 -2.37
CA PHE A 53 3.97 0.72 -1.50
C PHE A 53 3.40 0.45 -0.10
N THR A 54 4.18 0.79 0.93
CA THR A 54 3.78 0.68 2.34
C THR A 54 3.59 2.04 3.00
N GLY A 55 4.09 3.09 2.37
CA GLY A 55 3.93 4.48 2.80
C GLY A 55 2.64 5.13 2.36
N ASP A 56 2.55 6.44 2.59
CA ASP A 56 1.48 7.29 2.09
C ASP A 56 1.65 7.61 0.60
N VAL A 57 0.53 7.73 -0.11
CA VAL A 57 0.49 8.00 -1.55
C VAL A 57 -0.50 9.10 -1.93
N LYS A 58 -0.19 9.76 -3.04
CA LYS A 58 -1.13 10.56 -3.83
C LYS A 58 -1.55 9.77 -5.07
N ILE A 59 -2.84 9.82 -5.39
CA ILE A 59 -3.42 9.21 -6.58
C ILE A 59 -3.97 10.30 -7.50
N GLU A 60 -3.64 10.23 -8.78
CA GLU A 60 -4.20 11.10 -9.82
C GLU A 60 -4.92 10.22 -10.84
N ILE A 61 -6.17 10.55 -11.15
CA ILE A 61 -7.03 9.82 -12.09
C ILE A 61 -7.48 10.80 -13.16
N ASP A 62 -7.06 10.55 -14.39
CA ASP A 62 -7.50 11.34 -15.54
C ASP A 62 -8.46 10.50 -16.37
N TRP A 63 -9.73 10.89 -16.41
CA TRP A 63 -10.73 10.22 -17.24
C TRP A 63 -10.89 10.97 -18.55
N PHE A 64 -10.57 10.29 -19.64
CA PHE A 64 -10.75 10.80 -21.00
C PHE A 64 -12.13 10.44 -21.52
N VAL A 65 -12.96 11.46 -21.73
CA VAL A 65 -14.34 11.34 -22.20
C VAL A 65 -14.64 12.47 -23.17
N ASP A 66 -15.39 12.14 -24.22
CA ASP A 66 -15.88 13.10 -25.21
C ASP A 66 -16.85 14.10 -24.56
N GLU A 67 -16.61 15.40 -24.79
CA GLU A 67 -17.38 16.49 -24.20
C GLU A 67 -18.89 16.39 -24.50
N GLN A 68 -19.25 16.01 -25.73
CA GLN A 68 -20.65 15.84 -26.13
C GLN A 68 -21.32 14.75 -25.28
N SER A 69 -20.67 13.60 -25.16
CA SER A 69 -21.15 12.47 -24.35
C SER A 69 -21.31 12.85 -22.87
N ARG A 70 -20.43 13.70 -22.34
CA ARG A 70 -20.54 14.21 -20.96
C ARG A 70 -21.78 15.08 -20.74
N TYR A 71 -21.97 16.10 -21.57
CA TYR A 71 -22.98 17.13 -21.29
C TYR A 71 -24.35 16.80 -21.86
N GLU A 72 -24.40 15.94 -22.88
CA GLU A 72 -25.63 15.61 -23.59
C GLU A 72 -26.17 14.21 -23.25
N SER A 73 -25.50 13.44 -22.39
CA SER A 73 -25.99 12.14 -21.92
C SER A 73 -26.04 12.02 -20.39
N ASP A 74 -27.01 11.26 -19.87
CA ASP A 74 -27.15 10.92 -18.45
C ASP A 74 -26.34 9.66 -18.06
N HIS A 75 -25.56 9.12 -19.00
CA HIS A 75 -24.91 7.82 -18.87
C HIS A 75 -23.52 7.88 -18.22
N THR A 76 -22.94 9.07 -18.08
CA THR A 76 -21.58 9.26 -17.58
C THR A 76 -21.59 9.32 -16.05
N PRO A 77 -21.00 8.32 -15.34
CA PRO A 77 -21.00 8.32 -13.88
C PRO A 77 -20.28 9.53 -13.29
N ASP A 78 -20.68 9.94 -12.09
CA ASP A 78 -19.96 10.98 -11.34
C ASP A 78 -18.51 10.56 -10.99
N ILE A 79 -17.65 11.56 -10.77
CA ILE A 79 -16.24 11.37 -10.39
C ILE A 79 -16.09 10.52 -9.13
N ASP A 80 -16.87 10.83 -8.09
CA ASP A 80 -16.84 10.13 -6.81
C ASP A 80 -17.27 8.66 -6.95
N ASN A 81 -18.27 8.40 -7.80
CA ASN A 81 -18.79 7.08 -8.14
C ASN A 81 -17.78 6.18 -8.85
N THR A 82 -16.72 6.74 -9.43
CA THR A 82 -15.67 5.98 -10.13
C THR A 82 -14.37 5.88 -9.34
N THR A 83 -14.07 6.90 -8.52
CA THR A 83 -12.84 6.99 -7.74
C THR A 83 -12.68 5.81 -6.77
N LYS A 84 -13.69 5.54 -5.93
CA LYS A 84 -13.57 4.50 -4.89
C LYS A 84 -13.33 3.09 -5.47
N PRO A 85 -14.08 2.62 -6.49
CA PRO A 85 -13.78 1.35 -7.15
C PRO A 85 -12.37 1.24 -7.76
N ILE A 86 -11.81 2.34 -8.27
CA ILE A 86 -10.43 2.37 -8.78
C ILE A 86 -9.43 2.18 -7.63
N LEU A 87 -9.60 2.90 -6.51
CA LEU A 87 -8.75 2.74 -5.34
C LEU A 87 -8.82 1.31 -4.78
N ASP A 88 -10.01 0.72 -4.70
CA ASP A 88 -10.19 -0.66 -4.26
C ASP A 88 -9.45 -1.67 -5.17
N ALA A 89 -9.36 -1.40 -6.48
CA ALA A 89 -8.62 -2.24 -7.40
C ALA A 89 -7.09 -2.16 -7.21
N LEU A 90 -6.58 -1.03 -6.72
CA LEU A 90 -5.16 -0.84 -6.41
C LEU A 90 -4.72 -1.52 -5.11
N CYS A 91 -5.64 -1.87 -4.22
CA CYS A 91 -5.36 -2.38 -2.87
C CYS A 91 -5.31 -3.92 -2.76
N GLY A 92 -4.80 -4.41 -1.62
CA GLY A 92 -4.76 -5.83 -1.25
C GLY A 92 -3.49 -6.56 -1.67
N LYS A 93 -3.43 -7.88 -1.43
CA LYS A 93 -2.23 -8.71 -1.63
C LYS A 93 -1.64 -8.64 -3.04
N ASP A 94 -2.51 -8.65 -4.06
CA ASP A 94 -2.12 -8.51 -5.47
C ASP A 94 -2.16 -7.05 -5.94
N GLY A 95 -2.31 -6.10 -5.00
CA GLY A 95 -2.33 -4.67 -5.24
C GLY A 95 -0.94 -4.05 -5.35
N ILE A 96 -0.94 -2.76 -5.62
CA ILE A 96 0.25 -1.91 -5.52
C ILE A 96 0.24 -1.08 -4.24
N LEU A 97 -0.92 -1.03 -3.57
CA LEU A 97 -1.13 -0.51 -2.23
C LEU A 97 -1.59 -1.66 -1.33
N ILE A 98 -1.28 -1.56 -0.04
CA ILE A 98 -1.81 -2.45 1.00
C ILE A 98 -3.30 -2.19 1.19
N ASP A 99 -3.68 -0.93 1.43
CA ASP A 99 -5.06 -0.51 1.76
C ASP A 99 -5.32 0.94 1.34
N ASP A 100 -6.59 1.30 1.19
CA ASP A 100 -7.01 2.65 0.78
C ASP A 100 -6.66 3.73 1.81
N CYS A 101 -6.42 3.37 3.07
CA CYS A 101 -6.00 4.32 4.10
C CYS A 101 -4.63 4.98 3.82
N GLN A 102 -3.84 4.44 2.90
CA GLN A 102 -2.58 5.04 2.45
C GLN A 102 -2.78 6.28 1.56
N VAL A 103 -3.96 6.46 0.99
CA VAL A 103 -4.24 7.56 0.06
C VAL A 103 -4.49 8.84 0.85
N GLN A 104 -3.49 9.73 0.89
CA GLN A 104 -3.59 11.04 1.56
C GLN A 104 -4.19 12.12 0.65
N SER A 105 -4.05 11.94 -0.67
CA SER A 105 -4.57 12.86 -1.66
C SER A 105 -5.05 12.09 -2.88
N VAL A 106 -6.25 12.42 -3.35
CA VAL A 106 -6.79 11.92 -4.61
C VAL A 106 -7.26 13.10 -5.45
N SER A 107 -6.80 13.18 -6.69
CA SER A 107 -7.37 14.08 -7.70
C SER A 107 -7.98 13.24 -8.80
N SER A 108 -9.23 13.49 -9.12
CA SER A 108 -9.87 12.87 -10.27
C SER A 108 -10.46 13.96 -11.14
N ILE A 109 -10.06 14.00 -12.40
CA ILE A 109 -10.49 15.02 -13.36
C ILE A 109 -10.99 14.36 -14.64
N TRP A 110 -11.76 15.13 -15.39
CA TRP A 110 -12.20 14.74 -16.73
C TRP A 110 -11.42 15.56 -17.72
N LEU A 111 -10.93 14.91 -18.76
CA LEU A 111 -10.22 15.53 -19.85
C LEU A 111 -10.98 15.23 -21.14
N ASP A 112 -11.26 16.27 -21.91
CA ASP A 112 -11.87 16.10 -23.22
C ASP A 112 -10.95 15.29 -24.14
N ARG A 113 -11.57 14.46 -24.99
CA ARG A 113 -10.88 13.72 -26.04
C ARG A 113 -11.81 13.56 -27.23
N TYR A 114 -11.33 13.96 -28.42
CA TYR A 114 -12.05 13.82 -29.70
C TYR A 114 -12.41 12.39 -30.12
N LYS A 115 -11.99 11.35 -29.39
CA LYS A 115 -12.31 9.95 -29.68
C LYS A 115 -13.45 9.49 -28.77
N ARG A 116 -14.43 8.81 -29.35
CA ARG A 116 -15.59 8.26 -28.62
C ARG A 116 -15.24 7.13 -27.64
N ASP A 117 -14.10 6.49 -27.81
CA ASP A 117 -13.65 5.44 -26.88
C ASP A 117 -13.09 6.05 -25.59
N GLU A 118 -13.84 5.89 -24.50
CA GLU A 118 -13.44 6.30 -23.17
C GLU A 118 -12.30 5.42 -22.61
N ASN A 119 -11.38 6.06 -21.91
CA ASN A 119 -10.35 5.41 -21.12
C ASN A 119 -9.98 6.31 -19.94
N PHE A 120 -9.17 5.79 -19.02
CA PHE A 120 -8.64 6.60 -17.94
C PHE A 120 -7.19 6.22 -17.66
N SER A 121 -6.45 7.17 -17.10
CA SER A 121 -5.11 6.93 -16.59
C SER A 121 -5.10 7.02 -15.07
N ILE A 122 -4.17 6.29 -14.45
CA ILE A 122 -3.92 6.35 -13.01
C ILE A 122 -2.44 6.64 -12.83
N ARG A 123 -2.13 7.67 -12.04
CA ARG A 123 -0.79 7.96 -11.54
C ARG A 123 -0.74 7.77 -10.03
N ILE A 124 0.26 7.03 -9.58
CA ILE A 124 0.49 6.69 -8.17
C ILE A 124 1.82 7.31 -7.76
N LYS A 125 1.75 8.30 -6.85
CA LYS A 125 2.90 9.07 -6.37
C LYS A 125 3.12 8.80 -4.88
N PRO A 126 4.09 7.97 -4.49
CA PRO A 126 4.43 7.84 -3.07
C PRO A 126 4.98 9.16 -2.53
N HIS A 127 4.70 9.48 -1.27
CA HIS A 127 5.34 10.61 -0.60
C HIS A 127 6.85 10.37 -0.45
N PHE A 128 7.23 9.13 -0.18
CA PHE A 128 8.61 8.68 -0.09
C PHE A 128 8.79 7.44 -0.99
N TYR A 129 9.57 7.59 -2.06
CA TYR A 129 9.70 6.54 -3.08
C TYR A 129 10.38 5.25 -2.58
N TRP A 130 11.06 5.31 -1.44
CA TRP A 130 11.69 4.15 -0.79
C TRP A 130 10.75 3.38 0.15
N GLU A 131 9.55 3.90 0.46
CA GLU A 131 8.57 3.21 1.30
C GLU A 131 7.79 2.14 0.53
N LYS A 132 8.51 1.07 0.16
CA LYS A 132 8.02 -0.05 -0.63
C LYS A 132 8.67 -1.35 -0.15
N PHE A 133 7.92 -2.44 -0.22
CA PHE A 133 8.45 -3.79 -0.01
C PHE A 133 8.16 -4.68 -1.20
N ILE A 134 9.06 -5.63 -1.46
CA ILE A 134 8.78 -6.77 -2.33
C ILE A 134 7.55 -7.50 -1.74
N LYS A 135 6.64 -7.95 -2.60
CA LYS A 135 5.41 -8.66 -2.19
C LYS A 135 5.72 -10.04 -1.63
N ASN A 136 6.67 -10.74 -2.25
CA ASN A 136 7.10 -12.05 -1.80
C ASN A 136 7.80 -11.96 -0.44
N GLY A 137 7.30 -12.69 0.56
CA GLY A 137 7.81 -12.65 1.92
C GLY A 137 7.35 -11.45 2.76
N LEU A 138 6.41 -10.64 2.25
CA LEU A 138 5.80 -9.56 3.03
C LEU A 138 4.90 -10.17 4.13
N VAL A 139 5.23 -9.85 5.37
CA VAL A 139 4.49 -10.23 6.57
C VAL A 139 4.14 -8.98 7.38
N PHE A 140 3.04 -9.03 8.11
CA PHE A 140 2.66 -7.99 9.05
C PHE A 140 2.83 -8.51 10.48
N ILE A 141 3.57 -7.77 11.31
CA ILE A 141 3.79 -8.14 12.70
C ILE A 141 2.88 -7.30 13.59
N GLU A 142 1.93 -7.95 14.26
CA GLU A 142 1.06 -7.31 15.25
C GLU A 142 1.86 -7.01 16.52
N TYR A 143 1.77 -5.76 16.98
CA TYR A 143 2.51 -5.31 18.16
C TYR A 143 1.64 -4.73 19.28
N SER A 144 0.42 -4.27 18.97
CA SER A 144 -0.50 -3.75 20.00
C SER A 144 -1.90 -3.53 19.44
N LYS A 145 -2.91 -4.15 20.08
CA LYS A 145 -4.34 -3.85 19.87
C LYS A 145 -4.73 -3.79 18.38
N GLY A 146 -4.29 -4.78 17.58
CA GLY A 146 -4.55 -4.83 16.15
C GLY A 146 -3.67 -3.94 15.27
N LEU A 147 -2.71 -3.18 15.83
CA LEU A 147 -1.73 -2.43 15.02
C LEU A 147 -0.58 -3.34 14.59
N CYS A 148 -0.27 -3.27 13.30
CA CYS A 148 0.70 -4.13 12.64
C CYS A 148 1.70 -3.31 11.82
N PHE A 149 2.97 -3.70 11.85
CA PHE A 149 4.00 -3.15 10.96
C PHE A 149 4.29 -4.11 9.80
N PRO A 150 4.41 -3.62 8.55
CA PRO A 150 4.86 -4.44 7.44
C PRO A 150 6.36 -4.75 7.57
N PHE A 151 6.76 -5.98 7.27
CA PHE A 151 8.16 -6.36 7.15
C PHE A 151 8.33 -7.29 5.97
N ASN A 152 9.49 -7.18 5.31
CA ASN A 152 9.94 -8.18 4.39
C ASN A 152 11.35 -8.59 4.79
N PHE A 153 11.48 -9.84 5.23
CA PHE A 153 12.75 -10.40 5.65
C PHE A 153 13.35 -11.37 4.62
N ASN A 154 12.87 -11.33 3.38
CA ASN A 154 13.40 -12.16 2.30
C ASN A 154 14.90 -11.89 2.12
N GLY A 155 15.71 -12.94 2.20
CA GLY A 155 17.18 -12.84 2.12
C GLY A 155 17.87 -12.29 3.38
N VAL A 156 17.13 -11.93 4.44
CA VAL A 156 17.71 -11.42 5.68
C VAL A 156 17.98 -12.58 6.65
N PRO A 157 19.20 -12.75 7.19
CA PRO A 157 19.50 -13.80 8.17
C PRO A 157 18.67 -13.67 9.45
N ASN A 158 18.27 -14.81 10.05
CA ASN A 158 17.42 -14.83 11.26
C ASN A 158 17.96 -13.97 12.41
N GLU A 159 19.29 -13.93 12.59
CA GLU A 159 19.94 -13.08 13.61
C GLU A 159 19.64 -11.59 13.40
N MET A 160 19.71 -11.11 12.15
CA MET A 160 19.38 -9.71 11.82
C MET A 160 17.89 -9.44 11.94
N GLN A 161 17.05 -10.38 11.52
CA GLN A 161 15.59 -10.26 11.72
C GLN A 161 15.26 -10.11 13.21
N LEU A 162 15.88 -10.93 14.06
CA LEU A 162 15.73 -10.87 15.52
C LEU A 162 16.17 -9.52 16.08
N LEU A 163 17.29 -8.95 15.61
CA LEU A 163 17.74 -7.62 16.04
C LEU A 163 16.73 -6.52 15.71
N VAL A 164 16.17 -6.53 14.50
CA VAL A 164 15.15 -5.56 14.07
C VAL A 164 13.90 -5.69 14.93
N ILE A 165 13.42 -6.93 15.10
CA ILE A 165 12.22 -7.24 15.88
C ILE A 165 12.40 -6.84 17.35
N ASP A 166 13.53 -7.19 17.98
CA ASP A 166 13.83 -6.81 19.36
C ASP A 166 13.91 -5.28 19.50
N LYS A 167 14.43 -4.56 18.50
CA LYS A 167 14.46 -3.10 18.55
C LYS A 167 13.07 -2.47 18.50
N PHE A 168 12.17 -3.00 17.67
CA PHE A 168 10.79 -2.53 17.62
C PHE A 168 10.09 -2.75 18.98
N ASP A 169 10.30 -3.90 19.62
CA ASP A 169 9.71 -4.19 20.93
C ASP A 169 10.18 -3.23 22.03
N GLU A 170 11.47 -2.87 22.02
CA GLU A 170 12.01 -1.83 22.90
C GLU A 170 11.29 -0.50 22.70
N MET A 171 11.12 -0.07 21.45
CA MET A 171 10.45 1.20 21.08
C MET A 171 8.99 1.21 21.53
N ILE A 172 8.27 0.12 21.29
CA ILE A 172 6.87 -0.05 21.71
C ILE A 172 6.75 -0.01 23.24
N SER A 173 7.63 -0.74 23.92
CA SER A 173 7.69 -0.79 25.38
C SER A 173 8.02 0.57 25.99
N ALA A 174 8.96 1.32 25.39
CA ALA A 174 9.33 2.66 25.81
C ALA A 174 8.13 3.62 25.69
N ARG A 175 7.47 3.65 24.52
CA ARG A 175 6.26 4.46 24.31
C ARG A 175 5.17 4.15 25.32
N LYS A 176 4.90 2.87 25.58
CA LYS A 176 3.88 2.45 26.55
C LYS A 176 4.20 2.98 27.95
N LYS A 177 5.44 2.84 28.42
CA LYS A 177 5.87 3.35 29.73
C LYS A 177 5.73 4.86 29.82
N TRP A 178 6.09 5.59 28.78
CA TRP A 178 5.94 7.05 28.75
C TRP A 178 4.47 7.46 28.88
N MET A 179 3.56 6.78 28.16
CA MET A 179 2.13 7.03 28.29
C MET A 179 1.61 6.70 29.71
N GLU A 180 2.10 5.63 30.34
CA GLU A 180 1.76 5.28 31.73
C GLU A 180 2.28 6.31 32.75
N MET A 181 3.36 7.01 32.43
CA MET A 181 3.90 8.13 33.21
C MET A 181 3.13 9.45 32.98
N GLY A 182 2.07 9.44 32.18
CA GLY A 182 1.27 10.63 31.85
C GLY A 182 1.85 11.51 30.76
N VAL A 183 2.88 11.05 30.03
CA VAL A 183 3.40 11.76 28.85
C VAL A 183 2.35 11.71 27.74
N ASP A 184 2.15 12.85 27.08
CA ASP A 184 1.23 12.96 25.96
C ASP A 184 1.53 11.96 24.83
N TYR A 185 0.47 11.52 24.15
CA TYR A 185 0.53 10.56 23.05
C TYR A 185 1.52 10.95 21.96
N TYR A 186 1.53 12.21 21.52
CA TYR A 186 2.37 12.65 20.40
C TYR A 186 3.84 12.70 20.80
N VAL A 187 4.13 13.02 22.05
CA VAL A 187 5.49 13.02 22.58
C VAL A 187 5.99 11.57 22.73
N ALA A 188 5.19 10.70 23.35
CA ALA A 188 5.55 9.28 23.50
C ALA A 188 5.68 8.55 22.17
N SER A 189 4.93 8.96 21.14
CA SER A 189 5.00 8.35 19.81
C SER A 189 6.26 8.73 19.02
N ARG A 190 7.09 9.67 19.51
CA ARG A 190 8.41 9.96 18.92
C ARG A 190 9.41 8.82 19.08
N GLU A 191 9.19 7.95 20.06
CA GLU A 191 9.99 6.73 20.26
C GLU A 191 9.69 5.64 19.22
N MET A 192 8.63 5.80 18.41
CA MET A 192 8.23 4.81 17.41
C MET A 192 8.98 5.01 16.09
N PRO A 193 9.17 3.95 15.30
CA PRO A 193 9.72 4.06 13.96
C PRO A 193 8.81 4.94 13.10
N SER A 194 9.40 5.67 12.14
CA SER A 194 8.67 6.49 11.17
C SER A 194 7.83 5.67 10.17
N GLN A 195 7.97 4.34 10.20
CA GLN A 195 7.25 3.42 9.34
C GLN A 195 5.74 3.44 9.62
N ARG A 196 4.94 3.37 8.56
CA ARG A 196 3.47 3.30 8.66
C ARG A 196 3.00 2.01 9.33
N ALA A 197 2.11 2.14 10.31
CA ALA A 197 1.37 1.03 10.90
C ALA A 197 0.00 0.85 10.22
N PHE A 198 -0.48 -0.39 10.17
CA PHE A 198 -1.79 -0.76 9.64
C PHE A 198 -2.63 -1.44 10.71
N HIS A 199 -3.93 -1.12 10.77
CA HIS A 199 -4.83 -1.89 11.61
C HIS A 199 -5.15 -3.24 10.95
N ILE A 200 -5.24 -4.31 11.73
CA ILE A 200 -5.46 -5.69 11.26
C ILE A 200 -6.71 -5.82 10.37
N SER A 201 -7.73 -5.01 10.62
CA SER A 201 -8.95 -4.98 9.80
C SER A 201 -8.72 -4.50 8.35
N LYS A 202 -7.58 -3.87 8.07
CA LYS A 202 -7.19 -3.35 6.75
C LYS A 202 -6.28 -4.31 5.97
N ILE A 203 -5.74 -5.33 6.62
CA ILE A 203 -4.73 -6.24 6.05
C ILE A 203 -5.18 -7.70 6.08
N LYS A 204 -6.48 -7.95 5.96
CA LYS A 204 -7.08 -9.29 6.11
C LYS A 204 -6.56 -10.33 5.11
N ASP A 205 -6.09 -9.88 3.95
CA ASP A 205 -5.60 -10.74 2.88
C ASP A 205 -4.08 -11.00 2.97
N PHE A 206 -3.42 -10.46 4.01
CA PHE A 206 -1.98 -10.60 4.24
C PHE A 206 -1.69 -11.56 5.39
N GLN A 207 -0.48 -12.12 5.41
CA GLN A 207 0.00 -12.88 6.55
C GLN A 207 0.24 -11.94 7.72
N VAL A 208 -0.39 -12.24 8.85
CA VAL A 208 -0.21 -11.50 10.11
C VAL A 208 0.34 -12.46 11.15
N GLU A 209 1.39 -12.05 11.85
CA GLU A 209 1.97 -12.79 12.96
C GLU A 209 2.00 -11.95 14.23
N ASP A 210 1.70 -12.60 15.36
CA ASP A 210 1.96 -12.02 16.66
C ASP A 210 3.47 -11.94 16.90
N TYR A 211 3.95 -10.78 17.36
CA TYR A 211 5.35 -10.51 17.65
C TYR A 211 6.04 -11.63 18.45
N LYS A 212 5.42 -12.13 19.53
CA LYS A 212 6.05 -13.14 20.40
C LYS A 212 6.19 -14.47 19.69
N SER A 213 5.22 -14.80 18.84
CA SER A 213 5.19 -16.02 18.04
C SER A 213 6.24 -15.97 16.93
N PHE A 214 6.31 -14.85 16.19
CA PHE A 214 7.32 -14.63 15.16
C PHE A 214 8.73 -14.72 15.72
N ARG A 215 9.01 -14.03 16.83
CA ARG A 215 10.31 -14.07 17.52
C ARG A 215 10.73 -15.49 17.93
N LYS A 216 9.80 -16.30 18.45
CA LYS A 216 10.08 -17.70 18.81
C LYS A 216 10.42 -18.55 17.59
N SER A 217 9.75 -18.30 16.45
CA SER A 217 10.02 -19.04 15.21
C SER A 217 11.45 -18.80 14.70
N LEU A 218 11.91 -17.55 14.76
CA LEU A 218 13.26 -17.17 14.33
C LEU A 218 14.35 -17.84 15.18
N LYS A 219 14.13 -17.95 16.50
CA LYS A 219 15.07 -18.62 17.42
C LYS A 219 15.13 -20.15 17.27
N LYS A 220 14.08 -20.77 16.71
CA LYS A 220 14.02 -22.22 16.51
C LYS A 220 14.68 -22.64 15.19
N ASN A 221 14.72 -21.72 14.22
CA ASN A 221 15.16 -21.96 12.86
C ASN A 221 16.56 -21.37 12.55
N GLY A 222 17.21 -20.75 13.53
CA GLY A 222 18.61 -20.32 13.48
C GLY A 222 19.43 -21.15 14.46
#